data_AF-A0A4R6BY31-F1
#
_entry.id   AF-A0A4R6BY31-F1
#
_cell.length_a   1.000
_cell.length_b   1.000
_cell.length_c   1.000
_cell.angle_alpha   90.00
_cell.angle_beta   90.00
_cell.angle_gamma   90.00
#
_symmetry.space_group_name_H-M   'P 1'
#
loop_
_entity.id
_entity.type
_entity.pdbx_description
1 polymer ?
#
loop_
_entity_poly.entity_id
_entity_poly.type
_entity_poly.pdbx_seq_one_letter_code
_entity_poly.pdbx_strand_id
1 'polypeptide(L)' 'MTDPITFILTSIIMLTMFVVLFAITDRALNHFSKEKHPFDLKFAVINGIIVMIFYYIFSRYL' A
#
# COMPACT_ATOMS: atom_id res chain seq x y z
N MET A 1 -17.50 -3.82 20.17
CA MET A 1 -17.73 -2.57 19.42
C MET A 1 -16.43 -1.81 19.44
N THR A 2 -15.68 -1.80 18.34
CA THR A 2 -14.46 -0.97 18.26
C THR A 2 -14.90 0.48 18.11
N ASP A 3 -14.40 1.34 18.98
CA ASP A 3 -14.74 2.77 18.97
C ASP A 3 -14.44 3.38 17.58
N PRO A 4 -15.33 4.23 17.05
CA PRO A 4 -15.19 4.79 15.71
C PRO A 4 -13.88 5.57 15.55
N ILE A 5 -13.37 6.16 16.64
CA ILE A 5 -12.08 6.85 16.68
C ILE A 5 -10.93 5.86 16.43
N THR A 6 -10.95 4.72 17.11
CA THR A 6 -9.93 3.67 16.96
C THR A 6 -9.93 3.10 15.54
N PHE A 7 -11.09 2.96 14.92
CA PHE A 7 -11.22 2.53 13.53
C PHE A 7 -10.60 3.52 12.55
N ILE A 8 -10.88 4.82 12.72
CA ILE A 8 -10.31 5.89 11.88
C ILE A 8 -8.79 5.94 12.05
N LEU A 9 -8.30 5.89 13.29
CA LEU A 9 -6.87 5.94 13.59
C LEU A 9 -6.13 4.75 12.95
N THR A 10 -6.70 3.55 13.06
CA THR A 10 -6.12 2.33 12.48
C THR A 10 -6.08 2.42 10.95
N SER A 11 -7.13 2.96 10.33
CA SER A 11 -7.19 3.15 8.87
C SER A 11 -6.13 4.13 8.38
N ILE A 12 -5.92 5.24 9.10
CA ILE A 12 -4.87 6.22 8.80
C ILE A 12 -3.49 5.57 8.91
N ILE A 13 -3.22 4.83 10.00
CA ILE A 13 -1.94 4.16 10.23
C ILE A 13 -1.64 3.14 9.13
N MET A 14 -2.62 2.31 8.76
CA MET A 14 -2.46 1.35 7.67
C MET A 14 -2.17 2.03 6.33
N LEU A 15 -2.87 3.13 6.03
CA LEU A 15 -2.63 3.91 4.81
C LEU A 15 -1.22 4.52 4.80
N THR A 16 -0.79 5.09 5.92
CA THR A 16 0.57 5.66 6.05
C THR A 16 1.63 4.58 5.87
N MET A 17 1.49 3.44 6.54
CA MET A 17 2.44 2.33 6.41
C MET A 17 2.51 1.80 4.97
N PHE A 18 1.37 1.69 4.29
CA PHE A 18 1.31 1.30 2.89
C PHE A 18 2.09 2.28 2.00
N VAL A 19 1.84 3.59 2.13
CA VAL A 19 2.55 4.62 1.34
C VAL A 19 4.05 4.60 1.60
N VAL A 20 4.46 4.46 2.87
CA VAL A 20 5.89 4.41 3.25
C VAL A 20 6.58 3.18 2.67
N LEU A 21 5.99 1.99 2.83
CA LEU A 21 6.54 0.75 2.28
C LEU A 21 6.62 0.82 0.75
N PHE A 22 5.59 1.36 0.10
CA PHE A 22 5.58 1.52 -1.35
C PHE A 22 6.69 2.47 -1.80
N ALA A 23 6.85 3.63 -1.16
CA ALA A 23 7.89 4.60 -1.51
C ALA A 23 9.31 4.07 -1.30
N ILE A 24 9.54 3.29 -0.23
CA ILE A 24 10.82 2.62 0.02
C ILE A 24 11.08 1.55 -1.03
N THR A 25 10.09 0.72 -1.33
CA THR A 25 10.19 -0.36 -2.32
C THR A 25 10.45 0.20 -3.71
N ASP A 26 9.77 1.29 -4.09
CA ASP A 26 10.01 2.00 -5.35
C ASP A 26 11.43 2.55 -5.40
N ARG A 27 11.89 3.28 -4.37
CA ARG A 27 13.28 3.77 -4.32
C ARG A 27 14.31 2.64 -4.38
N ALA A 28 14.07 1.53 -3.70
CA ALA A 28 14.95 0.37 -3.72
C ALA A 28 15.00 -0.26 -5.13
N LEU A 29 13.83 -0.52 -5.73
CA LEU A 29 13.74 -1.04 -7.10
C LEU A 29 14.38 -0.09 -8.11
N ASN A 30 14.18 1.23 -7.98
CA ASN A 30 14.81 2.23 -8.86
C ASN A 30 16.32 2.40 -8.61
N HIS A 31 16.81 2.05 -7.41
CA HIS A 31 18.25 2.02 -7.11
C HIS A 31 18.93 0.81 -7.75
N PHE A 32 18.24 -0.33 -7.82
CA PHE A 32 18.76 -1.57 -8.42
C PHE A 32 18.41 -1.74 -9.91
N SER A 33 17.45 -0.97 -10.44
CA SER A 33 17.09 -0.99 -11.85
C SER A 33 18.10 -0.22 -12.69
N LYS A 34 18.60 -0.85 -13.76
CA LYS A 34 19.43 -0.20 -14.79
C LYS A 34 18.63 0.80 -15.64
N GLU A 35 17.31 0.65 -15.66
CA GLU A 35 16.36 1.55 -16.32
C GLU A 35 15.64 2.36 -15.24
N LYS A 36 16.08 3.60 -15.01
CA LYS A 36 15.41 4.54 -14.12
C LYS A 36 14.07 4.96 -14.73
N HIS A 37 13.00 4.30 -14.35
CA HIS A 37 11.66 4.77 -14.69
C HIS A 37 11.20 5.79 -13.65
N PRO A 38 10.70 6.97 -14.06
CA PRO A 38 10.17 7.94 -13.11
C PRO A 38 8.98 7.33 -12.36
N PHE A 39 8.97 7.54 -11.05
CA PHE A 39 7.92 7.08 -10.13
C PHE A 39 6.51 7.40 -10.66
N ASP A 40 5.74 6.36 -10.98
CA ASP A 40 4.34 6.50 -11.41
C ASP A 40 3.40 6.30 -10.21
N LEU A 41 3.11 7.41 -9.53
CA LEU A 41 2.18 7.47 -8.39
C LEU A 41 0.81 6.86 -8.73
N LYS A 42 0.33 6.96 -9.98
CA LYS A 42 -0.97 6.39 -10.35
C LYS A 42 -0.91 4.86 -10.33
N PHE A 43 0.18 4.29 -10.85
CA PHE A 43 0.40 2.86 -10.86
C PHE A 43 0.56 2.30 -9.43
N ALA A 44 1.23 3.06 -8.56
CA ALA A 44 1.38 2.73 -7.14
C ALA A 44 0.03 2.60 -6.41
N VAL A 45 -0.82 3.61 -6.57
CA VAL A 45 -2.14 3.66 -5.93
C VAL A 45 -3.04 2.53 -6.45
N ILE A 46 -3.03 2.26 -7.76
CA ILE A 46 -3.81 1.16 -8.35
C ILE A 46 -3.35 -0.19 -7.80
N ASN A 47 -2.04 -0.45 -7.74
CA ASN A 47 -1.53 -1.71 -7.17
C ASN A 47 -1.87 -1.85 -5.68
N GLY A 48 -1.82 -0.75 -4.92
CA GLY A 48 -2.27 -0.75 -3.53
C GLY A 48 -3.73 -1.17 -3.34
N ILE A 49 -4.60 -0.60 -4.16
CA ILE A 49 -6.03 -0.95 -4.17
C ILE A 49 -6.22 -2.43 -4.54
N ILE A 50 -5.51 -2.93 -5.55
CA ILE A 50 -5.56 -4.34 -5.96
C ILE A 50 -5.13 -5.25 -4.81
N VAL A 51 -3.99 -4.97 -4.17
CA VAL A 51 -3.50 -5.76 -3.03
C VAL A 51 -4.49 -5.75 -1.86
N MET A 52 -5.11 -4.60 -1.58
CA MET A 52 -6.14 -4.48 -0.55
C MET A 52 -7.39 -5.31 -0.87
N ILE A 53 -7.84 -5.31 -2.13
CA ILE A 53 -8.95 -6.15 -2.60
C ILE A 53 -8.59 -7.64 -2.47
N PHE A 54 -7.40 -8.04 -2.92
CA PHE A 54 -6.93 -9.42 -2.81
C PHE A 54 -6.84 -9.87 -1.35
N TYR A 55 -6.32 -9.03 -0.45
CA TYR A 55 -6.26 -9.32 0.97
C TYR A 55 -7.66 -9.52 1.57
N TYR A 56 -8.62 -8.65 1.24
CA TYR A 56 -9.99 -8.79 1.70
C TYR A 56 -10.67 -10.08 1.21
N ILE A 57 -10.43 -10.44 -0.06
CA ILE A 57 -10.95 -11.69 -0.64
C ILE A 57 -10.31 -12.89 0.05
N PHE A 58 -8.97 -12.97 0.10
CA PHE A 58 -8.27 -14.10 0.72
C PHE A 58 -8.59 -14.23 2.21
N SER A 59 -8.63 -13.14 2.98
CA SER A 59 -9.00 -13.16 4.39
C SER A 59 -10.45 -13.61 4.66
N ARG A 60 -11.32 -13.62 3.64
CA ARG A 60 -12.71 -14.09 3.76
C ARG A 60 -12.88 -15.55 3.34
N TYR A 61 -11.99 -16.06 2.51
CA TYR A 61 -12.02 -17.43 1.99
C TYR A 61 -11.01 -18.37 2.67
N LEU A 62 -10.15 -17.85 3.54
CA LEU A 62 -9.13 -18.56 4.32
C LEU A 62 -9.40 -18.35 5.81
#